data_AF-A0A2V2X8E0-F1
#
_entry.id   AF-A0A2V2X8E0-F1
#
_cell.length_a   1.000
_cell.length_b   1.000
_cell.length_c   1.000
_cell.angle_alpha   90.00
_cell.angle_beta   90.00
_cell.angle_gamma   90.00
#
_symmetry.space_group_name_H-M   'P 1'
#
loop_
_entity.id
_entity.type
_entity.pdbx_description
1 polymer ?
#
loop_
_entity_poly.entity_id
_entity_poly.type
_entity_poly.pdbx_seq_one_letter_code
_entity_poly.pdbx_strand_id
1 'polypeptide(L)'
;MGSSGGPMYIAALDLLAELCFSQEQGITVDRFFPAFKWNRNKLRGSQHLEEGTKRIVEIAMKHLRALGERAHTNAKATGENPSEEELILAALSGVSPAQRAKERYLVPAETVAQFLGNELLSFNAIGHSRKLLPIYLDTATELIKYCQQHNLKRAIGRIADAYVRFFRRFLLSPIPSIVETDNPHLITMHKELEADREDFYKEKPNTDRAVRVFCHLLQTLTEMNSWHAAWSTLQCFTRVMQEITQHPDPSRECQIIANSAMAAVFWKCSHYAFHAHCLGVAAFLTGNGGEAAAAASRAVLATLCVPNTNKERRNFERGSDSVFEKNARIAQLFGLQSAPAGLALWQRLQRMQVFQKAFPEVQALDGLLRNEMSDENIGTTGH
;
A
#
# COMPACT_ATOMS: atom_id res chain seq x y z
N MET A 1 -17.00 -37.93 9.17
CA MET A 1 -16.94 -37.86 7.69
C MET A 1 -16.71 -36.41 7.25
N GLY A 2 -15.53 -35.86 7.54
CA GLY A 2 -15.21 -34.45 7.32
C GLY A 2 -13.83 -34.31 6.71
N SER A 3 -13.62 -34.89 5.54
CA SER A 3 -12.43 -34.58 4.74
C SER A 3 -12.60 -33.19 4.14
N SER A 4 -11.59 -32.33 4.29
CA SER A 4 -11.41 -31.14 3.44
C SER A 4 -11.81 -31.45 2.02
N GLY A 5 -12.67 -30.61 1.43
CA GLY A 5 -13.23 -30.74 0.08
C GLY A 5 -12.53 -31.76 -0.80
N GLY A 6 -13.13 -32.96 -0.92
CA GLY A 6 -12.61 -33.99 -1.81
C GLY A 6 -12.51 -33.48 -3.25
N PRO A 7 -11.88 -34.25 -4.17
CA PRO A 7 -11.67 -33.84 -5.56
C PRO A 7 -12.94 -33.28 -6.24
N MET A 8 -14.10 -33.83 -5.90
CA MET A 8 -15.41 -33.39 -6.38
C MET A 8 -15.80 -31.97 -5.93
N TYR A 9 -15.48 -31.57 -4.69
CA TYR A 9 -15.75 -30.21 -4.21
C TYR A 9 -14.86 -29.18 -4.91
N ILE A 10 -13.57 -29.51 -5.08
CA ILE A 10 -12.62 -28.65 -5.80
C ILE A 10 -13.05 -28.49 -7.25
N ALA A 11 -13.43 -29.59 -7.93
CA ALA A 11 -13.95 -29.54 -9.29
C ALA A 11 -15.23 -28.70 -9.39
N ALA A 12 -16.16 -28.83 -8.43
CA ALA A 12 -17.37 -28.02 -8.39
C ALA A 12 -17.07 -26.52 -8.19
N LEU A 13 -16.10 -26.18 -7.35
CA LEU A 13 -15.65 -24.79 -7.17
C LEU A 13 -14.98 -24.23 -8.43
N ASP A 14 -14.14 -25.03 -9.11
CA ASP A 14 -13.47 -24.60 -10.35
C ASP A 14 -14.49 -24.36 -11.46
N LEU A 15 -15.49 -25.23 -11.61
CA LEU A 15 -16.61 -25.06 -12.55
C LEU A 15 -17.47 -23.83 -12.20
N LEU A 16 -17.77 -23.62 -10.91
CA LEU A 16 -18.51 -22.43 -10.48
C LEU A 16 -17.72 -21.16 -10.80
N ALA A 17 -16.41 -21.14 -10.53
CA ALA A 17 -15.55 -20.02 -10.87
C ALA A 17 -15.50 -19.79 -12.39
N GLU A 18 -15.38 -20.86 -13.18
CA GLU A 18 -15.39 -20.75 -14.64
C GLU A 18 -16.69 -20.10 -15.15
N LEU A 19 -17.86 -20.52 -14.64
CA LEU A 19 -19.15 -19.92 -14.98
C LEU A 19 -19.24 -18.45 -14.53
N CYS A 20 -18.75 -18.13 -13.33
CA CYS A 20 -18.79 -16.78 -12.78
C CYS A 20 -17.88 -15.79 -13.53
N PHE A 21 -16.72 -16.25 -14.00
CA PHE A 21 -15.68 -15.41 -14.64
C PHE A 21 -15.70 -15.45 -16.17
N SER A 22 -16.47 -16.34 -16.80
CA SER A 22 -16.60 -16.42 -18.27
C SER A 22 -17.58 -15.40 -18.86
N GLN A 23 -18.46 -14.80 -18.05
CA GLN A 23 -19.41 -13.81 -18.57
C GLN A 23 -18.71 -12.48 -18.90
N GLU A 24 -18.93 -11.98 -20.11
CA GLU A 24 -18.26 -10.80 -20.66
C GLU A 24 -18.42 -9.52 -19.80
N GLN A 25 -19.50 -9.42 -19.04
CA GLN A 25 -19.79 -8.25 -18.20
C GLN A 25 -19.35 -8.40 -16.74
N GLY A 26 -18.86 -9.57 -16.32
CA GLY A 26 -18.37 -9.78 -14.95
C GLY A 26 -19.44 -9.72 -13.84
N ILE A 27 -20.73 -9.63 -14.20
CA ILE A 27 -21.87 -9.43 -13.28
C ILE A 27 -22.03 -10.60 -12.31
N THR A 28 -21.52 -11.77 -12.64
CA THR A 28 -21.72 -13.01 -11.88
C THR A 28 -20.63 -13.36 -10.89
N VAL A 29 -19.55 -12.56 -10.80
CA VAL A 29 -18.40 -12.85 -9.93
C VAL A 29 -18.78 -12.80 -8.45
N ASP A 30 -19.78 -11.99 -8.09
CA ASP A 30 -20.38 -11.92 -6.75
C ASP A 30 -20.92 -13.28 -6.28
N ARG A 31 -21.46 -14.09 -7.21
CA ARG A 31 -22.02 -15.42 -6.92
C ARG A 31 -20.99 -16.46 -6.52
N PHE A 32 -19.70 -16.18 -6.73
CA PHE A 32 -18.61 -17.04 -6.24
C PHE A 32 -18.34 -16.86 -4.74
N PHE A 33 -18.52 -15.65 -4.21
CA PHE A 33 -18.16 -15.32 -2.82
C PHE A 33 -18.94 -16.01 -1.70
N PRO A 34 -20.20 -16.48 -1.89
CA PRO A 34 -20.84 -17.40 -0.95
C PRO A 34 -19.98 -18.63 -0.61
N ALA A 35 -19.07 -19.06 -1.48
CA ALA A 35 -18.13 -20.15 -1.18
C ALA A 35 -17.23 -19.84 0.03
N PHE A 36 -16.73 -18.60 0.16
CA PHE A 36 -15.94 -18.18 1.32
C PHE A 36 -16.75 -18.23 2.62
N LYS A 37 -17.98 -17.70 2.58
CA LYS A 37 -18.89 -17.73 3.74
C LYS A 37 -19.21 -19.18 4.15
N TRP A 38 -19.48 -20.04 3.17
CA TRP A 38 -19.74 -21.46 3.41
C TRP A 38 -18.53 -22.16 4.03
N ASN A 39 -17.34 -21.97 3.44
CA ASN A 39 -16.08 -22.56 3.93
C ASN A 39 -15.81 -22.15 5.37
N ARG A 40 -15.93 -20.85 5.67
CA ARG A 40 -15.74 -20.31 7.01
C ARG A 40 -16.76 -20.85 8.01
N ASN A 41 -18.04 -20.93 7.65
CA ASN A 41 -19.09 -21.38 8.57
C ASN A 41 -19.03 -22.89 8.83
N LYS A 42 -18.65 -23.69 7.84
CA LYS A 42 -18.61 -25.16 7.96
C LYS A 42 -17.31 -25.70 8.51
N LEU A 43 -16.18 -25.03 8.23
CA LEU A 43 -14.85 -25.46 8.67
C LEU A 43 -14.31 -24.62 9.84
N ARG A 44 -15.11 -23.76 10.47
CA ARG A 44 -14.66 -22.98 11.63
C ARG A 44 -14.10 -23.90 12.71
N GLY A 45 -12.87 -23.61 13.17
CA GLY A 45 -12.19 -24.43 14.18
C GLY A 45 -11.62 -25.77 13.66
N SER A 46 -11.83 -26.10 12.38
CA SER A 46 -11.22 -27.27 11.73
C SER A 46 -9.79 -26.96 11.25
N GLN A 47 -8.94 -27.99 11.22
CA GLN A 47 -7.62 -27.91 10.60
C GLN A 47 -7.68 -27.65 9.08
N HIS A 48 -8.83 -27.91 8.46
CA HIS A 48 -9.03 -27.77 7.01
C HIS A 48 -9.46 -26.37 6.54
N LEU A 49 -9.73 -25.44 7.45
CA LEU A 49 -10.19 -24.09 7.10
C LEU A 49 -9.17 -23.33 6.26
N GLU A 50 -7.89 -23.40 6.66
CA GLU A 50 -6.77 -22.75 6.00
C GLU A 50 -6.62 -23.27 4.56
N GLU A 51 -6.56 -24.59 4.43
CA GLU A 51 -6.44 -25.29 3.15
C GLU A 51 -7.60 -24.96 2.20
N GLY A 52 -8.84 -25.03 2.70
CA GLY A 52 -10.02 -24.69 1.92
C GLY A 52 -10.02 -23.23 1.46
N THR A 53 -9.64 -22.30 2.34
CA THR A 53 -9.58 -20.86 2.01
C THR A 53 -8.52 -20.60 0.96
N LYS A 54 -7.33 -21.19 1.11
CA LYS A 54 -6.24 -21.09 0.14
C LYS A 54 -6.67 -21.59 -1.24
N ARG A 55 -7.37 -22.72 -1.32
CA ARG A 55 -7.86 -23.27 -2.60
C ARG A 55 -8.89 -22.37 -3.28
N ILE A 56 -9.84 -21.81 -2.52
CA ILE A 56 -10.83 -20.88 -3.08
C ILE A 56 -10.13 -19.63 -3.65
N VAL A 57 -9.13 -19.09 -2.94
CA VAL A 57 -8.30 -17.97 -3.43
C VAL A 57 -7.54 -18.35 -4.69
N GLU A 58 -6.86 -19.50 -4.71
CA GLU A 58 -6.10 -19.98 -5.88
C GLU A 58 -6.99 -20.12 -7.11
N ILE A 59 -8.19 -20.68 -6.96
CA ILE A 59 -9.18 -20.81 -8.04
C ILE A 59 -9.62 -19.42 -8.53
N ALA A 60 -9.96 -18.51 -7.62
CA ALA A 60 -10.33 -17.13 -7.98
C ALA A 60 -9.22 -16.41 -8.76
N MET A 61 -7.97 -16.51 -8.29
CA MET A 61 -6.82 -15.87 -8.94
C MET A 61 -6.47 -16.52 -10.28
N LYS A 62 -6.62 -17.85 -10.41
CA LYS A 62 -6.47 -18.58 -11.68
C LYS A 62 -7.46 -18.05 -12.73
N HIS A 63 -8.74 -17.96 -12.39
CA HIS A 63 -9.78 -17.49 -13.31
C HIS A 63 -9.67 -16.00 -13.62
N LEU A 64 -9.24 -15.17 -12.66
CA LEU A 64 -8.93 -13.76 -12.93
C LEU A 64 -7.82 -13.61 -13.98
N ARG A 65 -6.72 -14.38 -13.84
CA ARG A 65 -5.60 -14.35 -14.81
C ARG A 65 -6.05 -14.80 -16.19
N ALA A 66 -6.78 -15.91 -16.28
CA ALA A 66 -7.32 -16.41 -17.54
C ALA A 66 -8.29 -15.41 -18.20
N LEU A 67 -9.12 -14.70 -17.41
CA LEU A 67 -9.97 -13.62 -17.93
C LEU A 67 -9.12 -12.47 -18.47
N GLY A 68 -8.10 -12.03 -17.73
CA GLY A 68 -7.18 -10.98 -18.16
C GLY A 68 -6.48 -11.31 -19.48
N GLU A 69 -5.92 -12.51 -19.61
CA GLU A 69 -5.24 -12.98 -20.82
C GLU A 69 -6.19 -13.04 -22.04
N ARG A 70 -7.39 -13.60 -21.86
CA ARG A 70 -8.42 -13.62 -22.92
C ARG A 70 -8.82 -12.20 -23.34
N ALA A 71 -9.02 -11.30 -22.38
CA ALA A 71 -9.38 -9.91 -22.68
C ALA A 71 -8.29 -9.19 -23.49
N HIS A 72 -7.01 -9.38 -23.15
CA HIS A 72 -5.90 -8.80 -23.92
C HIS A 72 -5.80 -9.39 -25.32
N THR A 73 -5.99 -10.70 -25.46
CA THR A 73 -5.97 -11.39 -26.76
C THR A 73 -7.09 -10.89 -27.66
N ASN A 74 -8.31 -10.77 -27.14
CA ASN A 74 -9.47 -10.28 -27.88
C ASN A 74 -9.33 -8.79 -28.24
N ALA A 75 -8.82 -7.96 -27.31
CA ALA A 75 -8.57 -6.55 -27.57
C ALA A 75 -7.53 -6.34 -28.68
N LYS A 76 -6.46 -7.14 -28.68
CA LYS A 76 -5.43 -7.10 -29.71
C LYS A 76 -5.97 -7.55 -31.06
N ALA A 77 -6.63 -8.71 -31.12
CA ALA A 77 -7.20 -9.26 -32.35
C ALA A 77 -8.20 -8.30 -33.01
N THR A 78 -9.10 -7.71 -32.22
CA THR A 78 -10.12 -6.77 -32.71
C THR A 78 -9.51 -5.42 -33.11
N GLY A 79 -8.45 -4.99 -32.42
CA GLY A 79 -7.74 -3.75 -32.76
C GLY A 79 -6.90 -3.86 -34.04
N GLU A 80 -6.28 -5.02 -34.30
CA GLU A 80 -5.46 -5.26 -35.49
C GLU A 80 -6.30 -5.56 -36.73
N ASN A 81 -7.38 -6.35 -36.57
CA ASN A 81 -8.29 -6.73 -37.65
C ASN A 81 -9.73 -6.30 -37.29
N PRO A 82 -10.04 -5.00 -37.36
CA PRO A 82 -11.38 -4.50 -37.04
C PRO A 82 -12.40 -4.97 -38.09
N SER A 83 -13.60 -5.35 -37.64
CA SER A 83 -14.71 -5.66 -38.54
C SER A 83 -15.22 -4.41 -39.26
N GLU A 84 -15.96 -4.60 -40.36
CA GLU A 84 -16.60 -3.48 -41.07
C GLU A 84 -17.52 -2.66 -40.14
N GLU A 85 -18.24 -3.32 -39.23
CA GLU A 85 -19.05 -2.65 -38.21
C GLU A 85 -18.23 -1.77 -37.27
N GLU A 86 -17.08 -2.26 -36.78
CA GLU A 86 -16.16 -1.49 -35.93
C GLU A 86 -15.59 -0.27 -36.67
N LEU A 87 -15.29 -0.40 -37.97
CA LEU A 87 -14.82 0.70 -38.81
C LEU A 87 -15.91 1.77 -39.01
N ILE A 88 -17.15 1.36 -39.27
CA ILE A 88 -18.28 2.29 -39.39
C ILE A 88 -18.51 3.02 -38.06
N LEU A 89 -18.54 2.29 -36.94
CA LEU A 89 -18.73 2.88 -35.62
C LEU A 89 -17.56 3.79 -35.23
N ALA A 90 -16.33 3.47 -35.60
CA ALA A 90 -15.18 4.34 -35.41
C ALA A 90 -15.31 5.64 -36.21
N ALA A 91 -15.77 5.57 -37.46
CA ALA A 91 -16.01 6.76 -38.28
C ALA A 91 -17.12 7.65 -37.72
N LEU A 92 -18.19 7.06 -37.18
CA LEU A 92 -19.32 7.79 -36.59
C LEU A 92 -18.98 8.41 -35.22
N SER A 93 -18.18 7.72 -34.41
CA SER A 93 -17.87 8.16 -33.03
C SER A 93 -16.57 8.96 -32.90
N GLY A 94 -15.71 8.94 -33.92
CA GLY A 94 -14.36 9.51 -33.85
C GLY A 94 -13.39 8.73 -32.96
N VAL A 95 -13.77 7.56 -32.45
CA VAL A 95 -12.95 6.71 -31.58
C VAL A 95 -12.32 5.60 -32.40
N SER A 96 -10.99 5.47 -32.34
CA SER A 96 -10.27 4.43 -33.09
C SER A 96 -10.75 3.01 -32.73
N PRO A 97 -10.74 2.05 -33.68
CA PRO A 97 -11.12 0.66 -33.39
C PRO A 97 -10.30 0.02 -32.26
N ALA A 98 -9.00 0.35 -32.17
CA ALA A 98 -8.14 -0.11 -31.09
C ALA A 98 -8.59 0.40 -29.71
N GLN A 99 -9.05 1.65 -29.61
CA GLN A 99 -9.58 2.20 -28.36
C GLN A 99 -10.93 1.57 -28.00
N ARG A 100 -11.81 1.34 -28.99
CA ARG A 100 -13.08 0.64 -28.78
C ARG A 100 -12.87 -0.81 -28.31
N ALA A 101 -11.91 -1.52 -28.89
CA ALA A 101 -11.53 -2.86 -28.46
C ALA A 101 -11.05 -2.88 -27.00
N LYS A 102 -10.26 -1.89 -26.57
CA LYS A 102 -9.88 -1.74 -25.16
C LYS A 102 -11.09 -1.52 -24.25
N GLU A 103 -12.01 -0.67 -24.65
CA GLU A 103 -13.24 -0.39 -23.89
C GLU A 103 -14.15 -1.62 -23.79
N ARG A 104 -14.22 -2.42 -24.85
CA ARG A 104 -15.03 -3.64 -24.91
C ARG A 104 -14.47 -4.78 -24.05
N TYR A 105 -13.15 -4.99 -24.07
CA TYR A 105 -12.55 -6.19 -23.45
C TYR A 105 -11.77 -5.89 -22.17
N LEU A 106 -10.96 -4.82 -22.14
CA LEU A 106 -10.08 -4.54 -21.00
C LEU A 106 -10.81 -3.88 -19.83
N VAL A 107 -11.77 -2.98 -20.11
CA VAL A 107 -12.53 -2.29 -19.06
C VAL A 107 -13.38 -3.25 -18.22
N PRO A 108 -14.12 -4.21 -18.79
CA PRO A 108 -14.81 -5.23 -17.99
C PRO A 108 -13.85 -6.10 -17.18
N ALA A 109 -12.72 -6.52 -17.76
CA ALA A 109 -11.71 -7.30 -17.05
C ALA A 109 -11.11 -6.52 -15.85
N GLU A 110 -10.84 -5.22 -16.02
CA GLU A 110 -10.41 -4.35 -14.92
C GLU A 110 -11.51 -4.19 -13.84
N THR A 111 -12.78 -4.14 -14.26
CA THR A 111 -13.93 -4.06 -13.34
C THR A 111 -14.08 -5.33 -12.52
N VAL A 112 -13.87 -6.50 -13.12
CA VAL A 112 -13.82 -7.78 -12.40
C VAL A 112 -12.66 -7.80 -11.41
N ALA A 113 -11.47 -7.35 -11.82
CA ALA A 113 -10.30 -7.25 -10.93
C ALA A 113 -10.56 -6.32 -9.73
N GLN A 114 -11.22 -5.17 -9.96
CA GLN A 114 -11.67 -4.26 -8.90
C GLN A 114 -12.59 -4.95 -7.90
N PHE A 115 -13.64 -5.60 -8.41
CA PHE A 115 -14.64 -6.27 -7.59
C PHE A 115 -14.03 -7.41 -6.78
N LEU A 116 -13.31 -8.31 -7.46
CA LEU A 116 -12.65 -9.45 -6.83
C LEU A 116 -11.68 -8.99 -5.75
N GLY A 117 -10.81 -8.01 -6.05
CA GLY A 117 -9.86 -7.48 -5.09
C GLY A 117 -10.54 -6.82 -3.88
N ASN A 118 -11.61 -6.06 -4.11
CA ASN A 118 -12.39 -5.45 -3.03
C ASN A 118 -13.01 -6.48 -2.08
N GLU A 119 -13.57 -7.56 -2.64
CA GLU A 119 -14.24 -8.59 -1.86
C GLU A 119 -13.25 -9.55 -1.18
N LEU A 120 -12.20 -10.02 -1.87
CA LEU A 120 -11.15 -10.87 -1.27
C LEU A 120 -10.43 -10.17 -0.11
N LEU A 121 -10.16 -8.87 -0.28
CA LEU A 121 -9.50 -8.05 0.74
C LEU A 121 -10.47 -7.45 1.76
N SER A 122 -11.76 -7.81 1.70
CA SER A 122 -12.71 -7.48 2.75
C SER A 122 -12.35 -8.17 4.06
N PHE A 123 -12.80 -7.59 5.18
CA PHE A 123 -12.46 -8.06 6.52
C PHE A 123 -12.86 -9.52 6.81
N ASN A 124 -13.88 -10.02 6.11
CA ASN A 124 -14.54 -11.28 6.44
C ASN A 124 -14.36 -12.39 5.39
N ALA A 125 -13.86 -12.08 4.19
CA ALA A 125 -13.76 -13.05 3.10
C ALA A 125 -12.69 -14.11 3.41
N ILE A 126 -11.42 -13.68 3.49
CA ILE A 126 -10.31 -14.57 3.90
C ILE A 126 -10.24 -14.62 5.42
N GLY A 127 -10.33 -13.48 6.10
CA GLY A 127 -10.28 -13.36 7.55
C GLY A 127 -8.94 -12.86 8.08
N HIS A 128 -8.89 -12.59 9.39
CA HIS A 128 -7.77 -11.96 10.08
C HIS A 128 -7.11 -12.85 11.14
N SER A 129 -7.56 -14.10 11.25
CA SER A 129 -7.00 -15.02 12.25
C SER A 129 -5.55 -15.35 11.94
N ARG A 130 -4.80 -15.74 12.96
CA ARG A 130 -3.38 -16.14 12.87
C ARG A 130 -3.03 -16.99 11.65
N LYS A 131 -3.88 -17.97 11.29
CA LYS A 131 -3.66 -18.87 10.14
C LYS A 131 -4.11 -18.28 8.79
N LEU A 132 -5.08 -17.36 8.80
CA LEU A 132 -5.68 -16.81 7.58
C LEU A 132 -5.04 -15.49 7.15
N LEU A 133 -4.47 -14.73 8.09
CA LEU A 133 -3.77 -13.48 7.79
C LEU A 133 -2.60 -13.66 6.81
N PRO A 134 -1.76 -14.72 6.88
CA PRO A 134 -0.73 -14.97 5.86
C PRO A 134 -1.33 -15.12 4.46
N ILE A 135 -2.44 -15.86 4.32
CA ILE A 135 -3.15 -16.04 3.05
C ILE A 135 -3.69 -14.69 2.56
N TYR A 136 -4.27 -13.89 3.44
CA TYR A 136 -4.75 -12.54 3.12
C TYR A 136 -3.63 -11.65 2.55
N LEU A 137 -2.47 -11.64 3.21
CA LEU A 137 -1.33 -10.82 2.81
C LEU A 137 -0.70 -11.30 1.49
N ASP A 138 -0.62 -12.62 1.29
CA ASP A 138 -0.14 -13.20 0.03
C ASP A 138 -1.10 -12.87 -1.12
N THR A 139 -2.41 -12.94 -0.88
CA THR A 139 -3.45 -12.56 -1.85
C THR A 139 -3.35 -11.08 -2.22
N ALA A 140 -3.17 -10.20 -1.23
CA ALA A 140 -2.97 -8.77 -1.47
C ALA A 140 -1.73 -8.52 -2.35
N THR A 141 -0.63 -9.22 -2.07
CA THR A 141 0.60 -9.12 -2.86
C THR A 141 0.37 -9.56 -4.31
N GLU A 142 -0.31 -10.70 -4.52
CA GLU A 142 -0.60 -11.21 -5.86
C GLU A 142 -1.50 -10.26 -6.66
N LEU A 143 -2.53 -9.69 -6.03
CA LEU A 143 -3.42 -8.70 -6.64
C LEU A 143 -2.68 -7.41 -7.02
N ILE A 144 -1.77 -6.92 -6.17
CA ILE A 144 -0.93 -5.74 -6.47
C ILE A 144 -0.05 -6.01 -7.68
N LYS A 145 0.64 -7.16 -7.71
CA LYS A 145 1.49 -7.57 -8.85
C LYS A 145 0.67 -7.69 -10.13
N TYR A 146 -0.50 -8.30 -10.07
CA TYR A 146 -1.41 -8.41 -11.20
C TYR A 146 -1.81 -7.03 -11.76
N CYS A 147 -2.17 -6.08 -10.88
CA CYS A 147 -2.50 -4.73 -11.30
C CYS A 147 -1.32 -3.98 -11.91
N GLN A 148 -0.10 -4.19 -11.37
CA GLN A 148 1.12 -3.60 -11.89
C GLN A 148 1.44 -4.14 -13.30
N GLN A 149 1.37 -5.45 -13.50
CA GLN A 149 1.66 -6.12 -14.78
C GLN A 149 0.72 -5.69 -15.90
N HIS A 150 -0.56 -5.50 -15.59
CA HIS A 150 -1.59 -5.12 -16.57
C HIS A 150 -1.92 -3.62 -16.56
N ASN A 151 -1.19 -2.80 -15.80
CA ASN A 151 -1.40 -1.36 -15.66
C ASN A 151 -2.86 -0.96 -15.31
N LEU A 152 -3.47 -1.69 -14.37
CA LEU A 152 -4.87 -1.53 -13.96
C LEU A 152 -5.06 -0.42 -12.91
N LYS A 153 -5.07 0.84 -13.36
CA LYS A 153 -5.09 2.03 -12.48
C LYS A 153 -6.34 2.15 -11.60
N ARG A 154 -7.51 1.77 -12.10
CA ARG A 154 -8.75 1.81 -11.30
C ARG A 154 -8.79 0.65 -10.31
N ALA A 155 -8.31 -0.53 -10.73
CA ALA A 155 -8.20 -1.71 -9.87
C ALA A 155 -7.28 -1.50 -8.67
N ILE A 156 -6.06 -0.99 -8.89
CA ILE A 156 -5.11 -0.79 -7.79
C ILE A 156 -5.63 0.20 -6.75
N GLY A 157 -6.37 1.24 -7.17
CA GLY A 157 -7.00 2.19 -6.26
C GLY A 157 -8.04 1.52 -5.34
N ARG A 158 -8.91 0.67 -5.90
CA ARG A 158 -9.92 -0.07 -5.12
C ARG A 158 -9.30 -1.12 -4.19
N ILE A 159 -8.27 -1.82 -4.66
CA ILE A 159 -7.48 -2.76 -3.86
C ILE A 159 -6.82 -2.03 -2.67
N ALA A 160 -6.25 -0.86 -2.91
CA ALA A 160 -5.68 -0.02 -1.85
C ALA A 160 -6.73 0.38 -0.81
N ASP A 161 -7.91 0.84 -1.25
CA ASP A 161 -9.02 1.21 -0.35
C ASP A 161 -9.50 0.02 0.49
N ALA A 162 -9.57 -1.18 -0.09
CA ALA A 162 -9.95 -2.40 0.62
C ALA A 162 -8.90 -2.78 1.68
N TYR A 163 -7.61 -2.77 1.30
CA TYR A 163 -6.50 -3.06 2.20
C TYR A 163 -6.41 -2.04 3.36
N VAL A 164 -6.60 -0.75 3.07
CA VAL A 164 -6.66 0.32 4.08
C VAL A 164 -7.85 0.12 5.02
N ARG A 165 -9.05 -0.20 4.50
CA ARG A 165 -10.22 -0.48 5.34
C ARG A 165 -10.00 -1.69 6.25
N PHE A 166 -9.34 -2.73 5.74
CA PHE A 166 -8.96 -3.89 6.54
C PHE A 166 -8.10 -3.48 7.73
N PHE A 167 -6.95 -2.82 7.50
CA PHE A 167 -6.03 -2.45 8.58
C PHE A 167 -6.58 -1.37 9.52
N ARG A 168 -7.40 -0.45 9.01
CA ARG A 168 -8.14 0.48 9.88
C ARG A 168 -9.01 -0.27 10.87
N ARG A 169 -9.79 -1.25 10.42
CA ARG A 169 -10.62 -2.06 11.30
C ARG A 169 -9.79 -3.02 12.17
N PHE A 170 -8.75 -3.62 11.59
CA PHE A 170 -7.96 -4.65 12.23
C PHE A 170 -7.10 -4.09 13.35
N LEU A 171 -6.35 -3.00 13.15
CA LEU A 171 -5.42 -2.47 14.16
C LEU A 171 -5.82 -1.11 14.73
N LEU A 172 -6.43 -0.23 13.90
CA LEU A 172 -6.57 1.19 14.28
C LEU A 172 -7.92 1.55 14.92
N SER A 173 -8.94 0.70 14.77
CA SER A 173 -10.24 0.90 15.41
C SER A 173 -10.17 0.49 16.88
N PRO A 174 -10.69 1.29 17.82
CA PRO A 174 -10.79 0.89 19.21
C PRO A 174 -11.73 -0.30 19.33
N ILE A 175 -11.41 -1.24 20.21
CA ILE A 175 -12.32 -2.34 20.55
C ILE A 175 -13.18 -1.84 21.72
N PRO A 176 -14.52 -1.74 21.56
CA PRO A 176 -15.40 -1.31 22.63
C PRO A 176 -15.26 -2.20 23.86
N SER A 177 -15.35 -1.61 25.05
CA SER A 177 -15.28 -2.36 26.31
C SER A 177 -16.43 -3.36 26.38
N ILE A 178 -16.18 -4.54 26.96
CA ILE A 178 -17.19 -5.60 27.14
C ILE A 178 -18.42 -5.07 27.91
N VAL A 179 -18.25 -4.04 28.75
CA VAL A 179 -19.31 -3.41 29.53
C VAL A 179 -20.29 -2.60 28.67
N GLU A 180 -19.88 -2.18 27.46
CA GLU A 180 -20.68 -1.31 26.58
C GLU A 180 -21.59 -2.10 25.62
N THR A 181 -21.50 -3.44 25.60
CA THR A 181 -22.19 -4.27 24.59
C THR A 181 -22.92 -5.45 25.21
N ASP A 182 -24.25 -5.42 25.24
CA ASP A 182 -25.10 -6.51 25.79
C ASP A 182 -25.23 -7.74 24.86
N ASN A 183 -24.72 -7.67 23.63
CA ASN A 183 -24.87 -8.75 22.65
C ASN A 183 -23.75 -9.80 22.79
N PRO A 184 -24.07 -11.06 23.18
CA PRO A 184 -23.08 -12.11 23.40
C PRO A 184 -22.25 -12.43 22.15
N HIS A 185 -22.83 -12.31 20.96
CA HIS A 185 -22.12 -12.54 19.71
C HIS A 185 -21.03 -11.48 19.44
N LEU A 186 -21.35 -10.21 19.71
CA LEU A 186 -20.39 -9.12 19.54
C LEU A 186 -19.25 -9.22 20.56
N ILE A 187 -19.56 -9.60 21.80
CA ILE A 187 -18.53 -9.87 22.82
C ILE A 187 -17.55 -10.95 22.34
N THR A 188 -18.04 -12.05 21.76
CA THR A 188 -17.16 -13.08 21.20
C THR A 188 -16.31 -12.55 20.06
N MET A 189 -16.89 -11.79 19.12
CA MET A 189 -16.12 -11.23 18.00
C MET A 189 -15.05 -10.23 18.45
N HIS A 190 -15.33 -9.40 19.47
CA HIS A 190 -14.33 -8.49 20.04
C HIS A 190 -13.18 -9.25 20.69
N LYS A 191 -13.47 -10.29 21.49
CA LYS A 191 -12.44 -11.15 22.09
C LYS A 191 -11.58 -11.88 21.05
N GLU A 192 -12.19 -12.35 19.97
CA GLU A 192 -11.46 -12.97 18.85
C GLU A 192 -10.54 -11.95 18.16
N LEU A 193 -11.03 -10.73 17.91
CA LEU A 193 -10.22 -9.66 17.33
C LEU A 193 -9.07 -9.24 18.24
N GLU A 194 -9.29 -9.14 19.56
CA GLU A 194 -8.23 -8.88 20.54
C GLU A 194 -7.14 -9.96 20.47
N ALA A 195 -7.52 -11.24 20.48
CA ALA A 195 -6.59 -12.35 20.38
C ALA A 195 -5.79 -12.31 19.06
N ASP A 196 -6.45 -12.03 17.93
CA ASP A 196 -5.80 -11.96 16.62
C ASP A 196 -4.83 -10.76 16.51
N ARG A 197 -5.12 -9.63 17.17
CA ARG A 197 -4.18 -8.49 17.28
C ARG A 197 -2.93 -8.87 18.06
N GLU A 198 -3.11 -9.54 19.19
CA GLU A 198 -2.00 -10.02 20.01
C GLU A 198 -1.12 -11.01 19.23
N ASP A 199 -1.74 -11.93 18.49
CA ASP A 199 -1.02 -12.86 17.62
C ASP A 199 -0.26 -12.13 16.50
N PHE A 200 -0.85 -11.09 15.90
CA PHE A 200 -0.18 -10.27 14.87
C PHE A 200 1.12 -9.63 15.38
N TYR A 201 1.16 -9.15 16.62
CA TYR A 201 2.37 -8.54 17.20
C TYR A 201 3.38 -9.58 17.68
N LYS A 202 2.93 -10.73 18.19
CA LYS A 202 3.82 -11.83 18.62
C LYS A 202 4.50 -12.50 17.43
N GLU A 203 3.80 -12.66 16.31
CA GLU A 203 4.32 -13.27 15.10
C GLU A 203 5.05 -12.27 14.20
N LYS A 204 6.32 -11.98 14.53
CA LYS A 204 7.20 -11.11 13.74
C LYS A 204 7.13 -11.32 12.21
N PRO A 205 7.07 -12.55 11.67
CA PRO A 205 6.95 -12.77 10.23
C PRO A 205 5.68 -12.18 9.60
N ASN A 206 4.56 -12.19 10.33
CA ASN A 206 3.29 -11.64 9.85
C ASN A 206 3.30 -10.11 9.88
N THR A 207 3.89 -9.52 10.91
CA THR A 207 4.13 -8.07 10.97
C THR A 207 5.01 -7.62 9.80
N ASP A 208 6.14 -8.31 9.57
CA ASP A 208 7.05 -8.01 8.47
C ASP A 208 6.37 -8.14 7.10
N ARG A 209 5.63 -9.23 6.89
CA ARG A 209 4.87 -9.43 5.66
C ARG A 209 3.85 -8.30 5.44
N ALA A 210 3.10 -7.89 6.46
CA ALA A 210 2.16 -6.77 6.34
C ALA A 210 2.85 -5.46 5.96
N VAL A 211 3.98 -5.15 6.59
CA VAL A 211 4.79 -3.97 6.27
C VAL A 211 5.29 -4.02 4.82
N ARG A 212 5.77 -5.17 4.35
CA ARG A 212 6.20 -5.35 2.95
C ARG A 212 5.05 -5.17 1.96
N VAL A 213 3.83 -5.64 2.28
CA VAL A 213 2.66 -5.40 1.43
C VAL A 213 2.33 -3.91 1.35
N PHE A 214 2.33 -3.18 2.47
CA PHE A 214 2.16 -1.72 2.46
C PHE A 214 3.21 -1.02 1.60
N CYS A 215 4.48 -1.42 1.72
CA CYS A 215 5.58 -0.84 0.94
C CYS A 215 5.41 -1.11 -0.56
N HIS A 216 5.09 -2.35 -0.95
CA HIS A 216 4.85 -2.71 -2.35
C HIS A 216 3.62 -1.99 -2.92
N LEU A 217 2.55 -1.86 -2.13
CA LEU A 217 1.35 -1.12 -2.52
C LEU A 217 1.66 0.36 -2.75
N LEU A 218 2.37 1.02 -1.83
CA LEU A 218 2.77 2.43 -1.97
C LEU A 218 3.65 2.66 -3.19
N GLN A 219 4.64 1.78 -3.42
CA GLN A 219 5.49 1.84 -4.60
C GLN A 219 4.64 1.74 -5.88
N THR A 220 3.77 0.74 -5.97
CA THR A 220 2.91 0.51 -7.14
C THR A 220 1.97 1.69 -7.39
N LEU A 221 1.31 2.20 -6.34
CA LEU A 221 0.44 3.38 -6.44
C LEU A 221 1.18 4.62 -6.93
N THR A 222 2.43 4.80 -6.49
CA THR A 222 3.30 5.91 -6.91
C THR A 222 3.71 5.77 -8.37
N GLU A 223 4.14 4.58 -8.79
CA GLU A 223 4.51 4.28 -10.18
C GLU A 223 3.33 4.48 -11.15
N MET A 224 2.11 4.13 -10.71
CA MET A 224 0.89 4.26 -11.50
C MET A 224 0.24 5.65 -11.42
N ASN A 225 0.81 6.58 -10.65
CA ASN A 225 0.29 7.94 -10.38
C ASN A 225 -1.11 7.97 -9.73
N SER A 226 -1.43 6.98 -8.91
CA SER A 226 -2.70 6.88 -8.17
C SER A 226 -2.63 7.63 -6.83
N TRP A 227 -2.42 8.96 -6.89
CA TRP A 227 -2.06 9.79 -5.73
C TRP A 227 -3.09 9.82 -4.59
N HIS A 228 -4.39 9.79 -4.89
CA HIS A 228 -5.43 9.77 -3.85
C HIS A 228 -5.37 8.48 -3.01
N ALA A 229 -5.23 7.33 -3.67
CA ALA A 229 -5.05 6.04 -3.02
C ALA A 229 -3.70 6.00 -2.29
N ALA A 230 -2.62 6.48 -2.91
CA ALA A 230 -1.29 6.57 -2.29
C ALA A 230 -1.34 7.35 -0.97
N TRP A 231 -2.03 8.49 -0.95
CA TRP A 231 -2.22 9.28 0.27
C TRP A 231 -2.98 8.50 1.36
N SER A 232 -4.12 7.90 1.01
CA SER A 232 -4.93 7.14 1.96
C SER A 232 -4.18 5.93 2.54
N THR A 233 -3.39 5.25 1.70
CA THR A 233 -2.49 4.17 2.10
C THR A 233 -1.37 4.68 2.99
N LEU A 234 -0.73 5.79 2.65
CA LEU A 234 0.34 6.38 3.46
C LEU A 234 -0.16 6.76 4.86
N GLN A 235 -1.31 7.43 4.96
CA GLN A 235 -1.91 7.78 6.25
C GLN A 235 -2.21 6.54 7.12
N CYS A 236 -2.76 5.49 6.52
CA CYS A 236 -3.01 4.24 7.22
C CYS A 236 -1.70 3.58 7.65
N PHE A 237 -0.72 3.53 6.76
CA PHE A 237 0.56 2.87 7.00
C PHE A 237 1.36 3.56 8.11
N THR A 238 1.43 4.90 8.14
CA THR A 238 2.11 5.63 9.22
C THR A 238 1.48 5.31 10.58
N ARG A 239 0.14 5.24 10.67
CA ARG A 239 -0.56 4.86 11.91
C ARG A 239 -0.34 3.40 12.29
N VAL A 240 -0.40 2.47 11.34
CA VAL A 240 -0.07 1.06 11.59
C VAL A 240 1.37 0.91 12.09
N MET A 241 2.31 1.65 11.51
CA MET A 241 3.69 1.66 11.98
C MET A 241 3.81 2.22 13.40
N GLN A 242 3.06 3.27 13.76
CA GLN A 242 3.02 3.78 15.13
C GLN A 242 2.58 2.69 16.13
N GLU A 243 1.49 1.99 15.83
CA GLU A 243 1.02 0.85 16.65
C GLU A 243 2.10 -0.24 16.78
N ILE A 244 2.71 -0.65 15.66
CA ILE A 244 3.80 -1.65 15.66
C ILE A 244 4.98 -1.19 16.52
N THR A 245 5.36 0.10 16.44
CA THR A 245 6.51 0.64 17.21
C THR A 245 6.24 0.83 18.69
N GLN A 246 4.97 0.99 19.10
CA GLN A 246 4.59 1.09 20.52
C GLN A 246 4.57 -0.28 21.20
N HIS A 247 4.46 -1.37 20.44
CA HIS A 247 4.44 -2.71 20.97
C HIS A 247 5.84 -3.13 21.50
N PRO A 248 5.93 -3.92 22.59
CA PRO A 248 7.20 -4.44 23.09
C PRO A 248 8.01 -5.18 22.00
N ASP A 249 9.29 -4.84 21.87
CA ASP A 249 10.26 -5.38 20.90
C ASP A 249 9.89 -5.22 19.41
N PRO A 250 9.74 -3.97 18.91
CA PRO A 250 9.35 -3.73 17.54
C PRO A 250 10.47 -4.11 16.56
N SER A 251 10.12 -4.77 15.45
CA SER A 251 11.09 -5.13 14.42
C SER A 251 11.79 -3.90 13.84
N ARG A 252 13.10 -3.81 14.09
CA ARG A 252 13.96 -2.75 13.56
C ARG A 252 13.99 -2.76 12.03
N GLU A 253 14.04 -3.94 11.42
CA GLU A 253 14.03 -4.11 9.97
C GLU A 253 12.73 -3.55 9.35
N CYS A 254 11.57 -3.87 9.94
CA CYS A 254 10.28 -3.35 9.48
C CYS A 254 10.27 -1.82 9.47
N GLN A 255 10.80 -1.18 10.52
CA GLN A 255 10.87 0.26 10.60
C GLN A 255 11.81 0.86 9.54
N ILE A 256 12.95 0.23 9.24
CA ILE A 256 13.87 0.69 8.18
C ILE A 256 13.17 0.62 6.82
N ILE A 257 12.54 -0.52 6.50
CA ILE A 257 11.85 -0.73 5.22
C ILE A 257 10.69 0.26 5.07
N ALA A 258 9.87 0.41 6.11
CA ALA A 258 8.73 1.32 6.12
C ALA A 258 9.17 2.78 5.90
N ASN A 259 10.16 3.25 6.66
CA ASN A 259 10.65 4.62 6.50
C ASN A 259 11.29 4.86 5.13
N SER A 260 12.00 3.87 4.58
CA SER A 260 12.57 3.96 3.24
C SER A 260 11.48 4.06 2.16
N ALA A 261 10.41 3.26 2.27
CA ALA A 261 9.27 3.32 1.35
C ALA A 261 8.53 4.66 1.43
N MET A 262 8.25 5.15 2.65
CA MET A 262 7.64 6.47 2.86
C MET A 262 8.51 7.60 2.29
N ALA A 263 9.84 7.52 2.49
CA ALA A 263 10.77 8.50 1.94
C ALA A 263 10.71 8.55 0.40
N ALA A 264 10.60 7.40 -0.28
CA ALA A 264 10.50 7.34 -1.73
C ALA A 264 9.24 8.04 -2.26
N VAL A 265 8.10 7.90 -1.57
CA VAL A 265 6.86 8.61 -1.91
C VAL A 265 7.06 10.12 -1.78
N PHE A 266 7.61 10.60 -0.66
CA PHE A 266 7.83 12.04 -0.45
C PHE A 266 8.81 12.65 -1.45
N TRP A 267 9.82 11.89 -1.90
CA TRP A 267 10.70 12.34 -2.97
C TRP A 267 9.93 12.61 -4.27
N LYS A 268 9.06 11.67 -4.67
CA LYS A 268 8.25 11.81 -5.89
C LYS A 268 7.26 12.97 -5.81
N CYS A 269 6.75 13.28 -4.62
CA CYS A 269 5.85 14.41 -4.40
C CYS A 269 6.57 15.74 -4.10
N SER A 270 7.91 15.81 -4.22
CA SER A 270 8.71 17.01 -3.91
C SER A 270 8.57 17.53 -2.47
N HIS A 271 8.27 16.63 -1.53
CA HIS A 271 8.16 16.93 -0.09
C HIS A 271 9.48 16.57 0.63
N TYR A 272 10.56 17.27 0.27
CA TYR A 272 11.93 16.91 0.65
C TYR A 272 12.20 16.91 2.17
N ALA A 273 11.53 17.76 2.94
CA ALA A 273 11.65 17.77 4.40
C ALA A 273 11.20 16.44 5.04
N PHE A 274 10.09 15.87 4.56
CA PHE A 274 9.56 14.59 5.04
C PHE A 274 10.36 13.41 4.49
N HIS A 275 10.85 13.52 3.24
CA HIS A 275 11.82 12.57 2.69
C HIS A 275 13.07 12.44 3.58
N ALA A 276 13.70 13.57 3.89
CA ALA A 276 14.89 13.63 4.75
C ALA A 276 14.60 13.15 6.18
N HIS A 277 13.43 13.48 6.74
CA HIS A 277 12.98 12.97 8.03
C HIS A 277 12.93 11.44 8.06
N CYS A 278 12.23 10.81 7.10
CA CYS A 278 12.10 9.36 7.03
C CYS A 278 13.46 8.68 6.79
N LEU A 279 14.30 9.20 5.90
CA LEU A 279 15.66 8.67 5.70
C LEU A 279 16.53 8.78 6.95
N GLY A 280 16.42 9.89 7.70
CA GLY A 280 17.14 10.06 8.96
C GLY A 280 16.75 9.01 10.01
N VAL A 281 15.46 8.68 10.12
CA VAL A 281 14.98 7.60 11.00
C VAL A 281 15.48 6.24 10.52
N ALA A 282 15.36 5.94 9.23
CA ALA A 282 15.85 4.69 8.66
C ALA A 282 17.37 4.52 8.86
N ALA A 283 18.16 5.57 8.67
CA ALA A 283 19.60 5.56 8.86
C ALA A 283 20.01 5.40 10.33
N PHE A 284 19.31 6.05 11.26
CA PHE A 284 19.50 5.83 12.70
C PHE A 284 19.25 4.37 13.09
N LEU A 285 18.18 3.80 12.53
CA LEU A 285 17.84 2.39 12.69
C LEU A 285 18.74 1.47 11.85
N THR A 286 19.59 1.96 10.96
CA THR A 286 20.58 1.09 10.32
C THR A 286 21.74 0.93 11.31
N GLY A 287 22.02 -0.30 11.75
CA GLY A 287 23.10 -0.61 12.71
C GLY A 287 24.48 -0.29 12.15
N ASN A 288 25.55 -0.63 12.88
CA ASN A 288 26.93 -0.36 12.45
C ASN A 288 27.47 -1.42 11.46
N GLY A 289 26.70 -1.76 10.43
CA GLY A 289 27.05 -2.76 9.40
C GLY A 289 27.53 -2.13 8.08
N GLY A 290 27.77 -2.96 7.07
CA GLY A 290 28.31 -2.52 5.76
C GLY A 290 27.47 -1.45 5.05
N GLU A 291 26.16 -1.39 5.30
CA GLU A 291 25.26 -0.41 4.68
C GLU A 291 25.08 0.88 5.51
N ALA A 292 25.64 0.93 6.73
CA ALA A 292 25.44 2.04 7.67
C ALA A 292 25.89 3.37 7.09
N ALA A 293 27.09 3.39 6.49
CA ALA A 293 27.67 4.59 5.90
C ALA A 293 26.87 5.08 4.70
N ALA A 294 26.38 4.16 3.85
CA ALA A 294 25.56 4.50 2.70
C ALA A 294 24.18 5.04 3.12
N ALA A 295 23.55 4.44 4.14
CA ALA A 295 22.28 4.93 4.68
C ALA A 295 22.43 6.30 5.34
N ALA A 296 23.46 6.48 6.17
CA ALA A 296 23.80 7.75 6.81
C ALA A 296 24.09 8.85 5.79
N SER A 297 24.90 8.55 4.77
CA SER A 297 25.24 9.50 3.70
C SER A 297 24.02 9.96 2.93
N ARG A 298 23.11 9.03 2.58
CA ARG A 298 21.83 9.36 1.93
C ARG A 298 20.98 10.29 2.81
N ALA A 299 20.92 10.04 4.11
CA ALA A 299 20.18 10.89 5.04
C ALA A 299 20.79 12.30 5.15
N VAL A 300 22.12 12.42 5.23
CA VAL A 300 22.81 13.72 5.26
C VAL A 300 22.54 14.52 3.98
N LEU A 301 22.76 13.91 2.82
CA LEU A 301 22.50 14.54 1.52
C LEU A 301 21.03 14.98 1.39
N ALA A 302 20.08 14.17 1.86
CA ALA A 302 18.67 14.53 1.83
C ALA A 302 18.36 15.80 2.63
N THR A 303 19.08 16.08 3.74
CA THR A 303 18.88 17.33 4.49
C THR A 303 19.39 18.57 3.75
N LEU A 304 20.38 18.43 2.87
CA LEU A 304 20.89 19.52 2.03
C LEU A 304 19.91 19.86 0.91
N CYS A 305 19.13 18.88 0.44
CA CYS A 305 18.09 19.09 -0.57
C CYS A 305 16.80 19.76 -0.02
N VAL A 306 16.71 20.02 1.29
CA VAL A 306 15.52 20.64 1.87
C VAL A 306 15.53 22.14 1.55
N PRO A 307 14.52 22.67 0.82
CA PRO A 307 14.49 24.08 0.47
C PRO A 307 14.40 24.96 1.71
N ASN A 308 15.08 26.12 1.68
CA ASN A 308 14.99 27.09 2.75
C ASN A 308 13.65 27.83 2.65
N THR A 309 12.67 27.36 3.42
CA THR A 309 11.29 27.88 3.44
C THR A 309 11.21 29.38 3.71
N ASN A 310 12.23 30.00 4.32
CA ASN A 310 12.29 31.45 4.51
C ASN A 310 12.61 32.25 3.22
N LYS A 311 13.35 31.66 2.25
CA LYS A 311 13.58 32.27 0.93
C LYS A 311 12.33 32.16 0.04
N GLU A 312 11.59 31.06 0.13
CA GLU A 312 10.36 30.83 -0.65
C GLU A 312 9.18 31.71 -0.24
N ARG A 313 9.12 32.15 1.03
CA ARG A 313 8.09 33.09 1.55
C ARG A 313 8.01 34.41 0.76
N ARG A 314 9.07 34.83 0.07
CA ARG A 314 9.10 36.09 -0.70
C ARG A 314 8.53 35.96 -2.12
N ASN A 315 8.35 34.75 -2.63
CA ASN A 315 8.05 34.51 -4.05
C ASN A 315 6.60 34.07 -4.34
N PHE A 316 5.77 33.87 -3.31
CA PHE A 316 4.39 33.40 -3.51
C PHE A 316 3.36 34.46 -3.11
N GLU A 317 2.82 35.16 -4.10
CA GLU A 317 1.60 35.96 -3.97
C GLU A 317 0.36 35.05 -3.88
N ARG A 318 -0.46 35.27 -2.84
CA ARG A 318 -1.90 34.95 -2.72
C ARG A 318 -2.44 33.53 -3.00
N GLY A 319 -1.60 32.50 -3.10
CA GLY A 319 -2.02 31.08 -3.16
C GLY A 319 -1.38 30.13 -2.13
N SER A 320 -0.57 30.67 -1.21
CA SER A 320 0.40 29.91 -0.40
C SER A 320 -0.18 29.10 0.75
N ASP A 321 -1.42 29.39 1.19
CA ASP A 321 -2.02 28.72 2.34
C ASP A 321 -2.15 27.21 2.12
N SER A 322 -2.35 26.79 0.87
CA SER A 322 -2.49 25.38 0.51
C SER A 322 -1.21 24.55 0.73
N VAL A 323 -0.01 25.13 0.60
CA VAL A 323 1.25 24.39 0.79
C VAL A 323 1.55 24.23 2.28
N PHE A 324 1.33 25.29 3.07
CA PHE A 324 1.49 25.24 4.52
C PHE A 324 0.48 24.30 5.16
N GLU A 325 -0.78 24.36 4.75
CA GLU A 325 -1.84 23.47 5.26
C GLU A 325 -1.58 22.01 4.88
N LYS A 326 -1.14 21.73 3.65
CA LYS A 326 -0.70 20.38 3.23
C LYS A 326 0.48 19.89 4.07
N ASN A 327 1.51 20.71 4.25
CA ASN A 327 2.68 20.37 5.05
C ASN A 327 2.31 20.15 6.52
N ALA A 328 1.39 20.94 7.09
CA ALA A 328 0.87 20.73 8.43
C ALA A 328 0.11 19.39 8.54
N ARG A 329 -0.71 19.05 7.53
CA ARG A 329 -1.43 17.77 7.48
C ARG A 329 -0.49 16.57 7.38
N ILE A 330 0.62 16.69 6.63
CA ILE A 330 1.66 15.65 6.58
C ILE A 330 2.40 15.58 7.92
N ALA A 331 2.74 16.73 8.51
CA ALA A 331 3.43 16.80 9.81
C ALA A 331 2.63 16.10 10.92
N GLN A 332 1.30 16.27 10.94
CA GLN A 332 0.41 15.58 11.87
C GLN A 332 0.52 14.06 11.80
N LEU A 333 0.78 13.47 10.61
CA LEU A 333 0.98 12.02 10.49
C LEU A 333 2.17 11.52 11.31
N PHE A 334 3.20 12.35 11.46
CA PHE A 334 4.41 12.05 12.22
C PHE A 334 4.38 12.62 13.65
N GLY A 335 3.25 13.17 14.10
CA GLY A 335 3.15 13.85 15.40
C GLY A 335 3.97 15.14 15.48
N LEU A 336 4.29 15.75 14.34
CA LEU A 336 5.03 17.01 14.24
C LEU A 336 4.05 18.19 14.13
N GLN A 337 4.42 19.32 14.74
CA GLN A 337 3.62 20.55 14.66
C GLN A 337 3.68 21.22 13.28
N SER A 338 4.82 21.09 12.59
CA SER A 338 5.04 21.66 11.27
C SER A 338 6.08 20.84 10.49
N ALA A 339 6.23 21.12 9.19
CA ALA A 339 7.28 20.50 8.40
C ALA A 339 8.66 20.85 8.99
N PRO A 340 9.54 19.85 9.20
CA PRO A 340 10.81 20.09 9.85
C PRO A 340 11.75 20.88 8.96
N ALA A 341 12.34 21.96 9.50
CA ALA A 341 13.31 22.76 8.77
C ALA A 341 14.62 21.98 8.54
N GLY A 342 15.31 22.27 7.43
CA GLY A 342 16.57 21.60 7.07
C GLY A 342 17.62 21.62 8.19
N LEU A 343 17.79 22.76 8.87
CA LEU A 343 18.71 22.88 10.00
C LEU A 343 18.29 21.99 11.19
N ALA A 344 17.01 21.95 11.52
CA ALA A 344 16.49 21.12 12.61
C ALA A 344 16.67 19.62 12.32
N LEU A 345 16.50 19.21 11.05
CA LEU A 345 16.78 17.85 10.60
C LEU A 345 18.27 17.50 10.73
N TRP A 346 19.15 18.39 10.29
CA TRP A 346 20.59 18.20 10.41
C TRP A 346 21.06 18.08 11.87
N GLN A 347 20.61 18.99 12.74
CA GLN A 347 20.89 18.90 14.18
C GLN A 347 20.36 17.60 14.80
N ARG A 348 19.22 17.10 14.30
CA ARG A 348 18.70 15.79 14.71
C ARG A 348 19.61 14.64 14.25
N LEU A 349 20.13 14.66 13.01
CA LEU A 349 21.08 13.64 12.53
C LEU A 349 22.35 13.60 13.38
N GLN A 350 22.87 14.75 13.82
CA GLN A 350 24.02 14.81 14.71
C GLN A 350 23.73 14.21 16.09
N ARG A 351 22.59 14.55 16.70
CA ARG A 351 22.15 13.97 17.99
C ARG A 351 21.97 12.46 17.92
N MET A 352 21.48 11.95 16.79
CA MET A 352 21.31 10.52 16.55
C MET A 352 22.61 9.80 16.16
N GLN A 353 23.75 10.52 16.13
CA GLN A 353 25.05 10.00 15.68
C GLN A 353 25.02 9.43 14.25
N VAL A 354 24.10 9.90 13.40
CA VAL A 354 24.00 9.47 12.00
C VAL A 354 25.02 10.19 11.14
N PHE A 355 25.27 11.48 11.40
CA PHE A 355 26.22 12.28 10.64
C PHE A 355 27.64 11.68 10.65
N GLN A 356 28.11 11.27 11.83
CA GLN A 356 29.45 10.69 12.03
C GLN A 356 29.63 9.35 11.31
N LYS A 357 28.52 8.65 10.98
CA LYS A 357 28.55 7.39 10.24
C LYS A 357 28.62 7.60 8.73
N ALA A 358 28.30 8.80 8.22
CA ALA A 358 28.33 9.08 6.79
C ALA A 358 29.77 9.02 6.24
N PHE A 359 29.91 8.84 4.92
CA PHE A 359 31.22 8.85 4.27
C PHE A 359 31.94 10.20 4.49
N PRO A 360 33.26 10.21 4.70
CA PRO A 360 34.02 11.43 4.94
C PRO A 360 33.82 12.51 3.87
N GLU A 361 33.69 12.11 2.61
CA GLU A 361 33.44 13.00 1.47
C GLU A 361 32.10 13.72 1.60
N VAL A 362 31.08 13.04 2.12
CA VAL A 362 29.75 13.63 2.35
C VAL A 362 29.75 14.56 3.55
N GLN A 363 30.51 14.23 4.60
CA GLN A 363 30.70 15.12 5.76
C GLN A 363 31.40 16.41 5.34
N ALA A 364 32.45 16.31 4.50
CA ALA A 364 33.16 17.46 3.96
C ALA A 364 32.25 18.33 3.07
N LEU A 365 31.46 17.71 2.19
CA LEU A 365 30.49 18.42 1.34
C LEU A 365 29.43 19.16 2.15
N ASP A 366 28.88 18.53 3.19
CA ASP A 366 27.91 19.17 4.09
C ASP A 366 28.50 20.41 4.79
N GLY A 367 29.76 20.32 5.23
CA GLY A 367 30.50 21.44 5.80
C GLY A 367 30.68 22.59 4.79
N LEU A 368 31.12 22.29 3.57
CA LEU A 368 31.31 23.30 2.51
C LEU A 368 30.01 24.06 2.20
N LEU A 369 28.94 23.33 1.88
CA LEU A 369 27.67 23.95 1.46
C LEU A 369 27.01 24.77 2.56
N ARG A 370 27.10 24.34 3.82
CA ARG A 370 26.51 25.09 4.94
C ARG A 370 27.33 26.32 5.32
N ASN A 371 28.65 26.29 5.12
CA ASN A 371 29.52 27.45 5.30
C ASN A 371 29.26 28.49 4.20
N GLU A 372 29.19 28.08 2.93
CA GLU A 372 28.83 28.99 1.81
C GLU A 372 27.44 29.61 2.00
N MET A 373 26.44 28.84 2.45
CA MET A 373 25.11 29.38 2.79
C MET A 373 25.14 30.39 3.95
N SER A 374 26.11 30.29 4.87
CA SER A 374 26.27 31.24 5.97
C SER A 374 26.85 32.55 5.45
N ASP A 375 27.82 32.49 4.53
CA ASP A 375 28.44 33.67 3.91
C ASP A 375 27.45 34.43 3.00
N GLU A 376 26.58 33.74 2.25
CA GLU A 376 25.50 34.38 1.48
C GLU A 376 24.47 35.12 2.36
N ASN A 377 24.10 34.54 3.50
CA ASN A 377 23.11 35.15 4.40
C ASN A 377 23.66 36.44 5.03
N ILE A 378 24.96 36.50 5.31
CA ILE A 378 25.63 37.73 5.80
C ILE A 378 25.64 38.82 4.73
N GLY A 379 25.87 38.46 3.46
CA GLY A 379 25.83 39.40 2.33
C GLY A 379 24.45 40.01 2.05
N THR A 380 23.36 39.31 2.38
CA THR A 380 21.97 39.81 2.17
C THR A 380 21.39 40.61 3.33
N THR A 381 22.03 40.61 4.51
CA THR A 381 21.63 41.43 5.67
C THR A 381 22.32 42.81 5.72
N GLY A 382 23.14 43.12 4.71
CA GLY A 382 23.94 44.36 4.63
C GLY A 382 23.40 45.45 3.70
N HIS A 383 22.09 45.55 3.50
CA HIS A 383 21.46 46.67 2.78
C HIS A 383 20.23 47.20 3.51
#